data_AF-A0A8I2A4T0-F1
#
_entry.id   AF-A0A8I2A4T0-F1
#
_cell.length_a   1.000
_cell.length_b   1.000
_cell.length_c   1.000
_cell.angle_alpha   90.00
_cell.angle_beta   90.00
_cell.angle_gamma   90.00
#
_symmetry.space_group_name_H-M   'P 1'
#
loop_
_entity.id
_entity.type
_entity.pdbx_description
1 polymer ?
#
loop_
_entity_poly.entity_id
_entity_poly.type
_entity_poly.pdbx_seq_one_letter_code
_entity_poly.pdbx_strand_id
1 'polypeptide(L)'
;MSIRLKILSGFIILASLLIISGLISIYELTKLGNSVNKLLRDNYLSIDYARQMSHSLEKQNSAILLAVAGDKGSASDLFGVSVMEFEEYFEKAATNLTQPDEKTLTDSISLVFNSYRQATESFIASSNASLNEYITTIRPMMETIQNSVDSLLLINQQALTETAAILKNSPYRTIMPGLIVIITSVVFSMLFYYMISYYFVKPVIGITKGINDFIKYKRPFEVAVDTKDEVNELKEAVKNLTTLKNTPR
;
A
#
# COMPACT_ATOMS: atom_id res chain seq x y z
N MET A 1 9.16 44.98 -7.45
CA MET A 1 8.14 44.01 -7.02
C MET A 1 7.74 44.41 -5.61
N SER A 2 6.46 44.66 -5.36
CA SER A 2 6.00 45.16 -4.06
C SER A 2 6.29 44.16 -2.94
N ILE A 3 6.51 44.66 -1.72
CA ILE A 3 6.66 43.87 -0.48
C ILE A 3 5.50 42.89 -0.34
N ARG A 4 4.27 43.34 -0.63
CA ARG A 4 3.08 42.49 -0.59
C ARG A 4 3.21 41.31 -1.55
N LEU A 5 3.66 41.53 -2.78
CA LEU A 5 3.86 40.47 -3.76
C LEU A 5 4.97 39.49 -3.36
N LYS A 6 6.06 39.96 -2.74
CA LYS A 6 7.15 39.09 -2.24
C LYS A 6 6.72 38.20 -1.07
N ILE A 7 5.95 38.77 -0.14
CA ILE A 7 5.41 38.01 1.00
C ILE A 7 4.37 37.01 0.49
N LEU A 8 3.45 37.46 -0.38
CA LEU A 8 2.43 36.61 -1.00
C LEU A 8 3.06 35.45 -1.79
N SER A 9 4.12 35.71 -2.57
CA SER A 9 4.80 34.64 -3.33
C SER A 9 5.42 33.59 -2.41
N GLY A 10 6.00 34.00 -1.27
CA GLY A 10 6.50 33.07 -0.26
C GLY A 10 5.39 32.20 0.33
N PHE A 11 4.24 32.79 0.67
CA PHE A 11 3.07 32.04 1.15
C PHE A 11 2.46 31.13 0.08
N ILE A 12 2.43 31.55 -1.19
CA ILE A 12 1.95 30.73 -2.30
C ILE A 12 2.85 29.50 -2.48
N ILE A 13 4.17 29.66 -2.45
CA ILE A 13 5.11 28.53 -2.56
C ILE A 13 4.88 27.53 -1.42
N LEU A 14 4.74 28.02 -0.18
CA LEU A 14 4.41 27.19 0.99
C LEU A 14 3.09 26.44 0.82
N ALA A 15 2.04 27.14 0.39
CA ALA A 15 0.71 26.56 0.17
C ALA A 15 0.74 25.50 -0.94
N SER A 16 1.40 25.77 -2.07
CA SER A 16 1.54 24.83 -3.18
C SER A 16 2.28 23.56 -2.76
N LEU A 17 3.36 23.68 -1.99
CA LEU A 17 4.11 22.52 -1.48
C LEU A 17 3.27 21.66 -0.53
N LEU A 18 2.52 22.27 0.39
CA LEU A 18 1.61 21.54 1.28
C LEU A 18 0.55 20.77 0.49
N ILE A 19 -0.03 21.42 -0.54
CA ILE A 19 -1.01 20.78 -1.42
C ILE A 19 -0.38 19.59 -2.15
N ILE A 20 0.78 19.78 -2.79
CA ILE A 20 1.48 18.70 -3.52
C ILE A 20 1.83 17.55 -2.58
N SER A 21 2.38 17.84 -1.41
CA SER A 21 2.75 16.82 -0.42
C SER A 21 1.52 16.06 0.11
N GLY A 22 0.41 16.76 0.34
CA GLY A 22 -0.86 16.15 0.72
C GLY A 22 -1.41 15.24 -0.38
N LEU A 23 -1.38 15.69 -1.64
CA LEU A 23 -1.80 14.89 -2.78
C LEU A 23 -0.95 13.62 -2.96
N ILE A 24 0.38 13.73 -2.83
CA ILE A 24 1.29 12.58 -2.88
C ILE A 24 0.96 11.61 -1.76
N SER A 25 0.80 12.09 -0.52
CA SER A 25 0.46 11.24 0.62
C SER A 25 -0.87 10.49 0.41
N ILE A 26 -1.90 11.17 -0.10
CA ILE A 26 -3.19 10.54 -0.40
C ILE A 26 -3.02 9.48 -1.49
N TYR A 27 -2.26 9.79 -2.55
CA TYR A 27 -2.00 8.86 -3.64
C TYR A 27 -1.25 7.59 -3.16
N GLU A 28 -0.20 7.75 -2.35
CA GLU A 28 0.58 6.62 -1.83
C GLU A 28 -0.25 5.75 -0.87
N LEU A 29 -1.03 6.37 0.01
CA LEU A 29 -1.92 5.65 0.94
C LEU A 29 -3.02 4.89 0.21
N THR A 30 -3.64 5.50 -0.81
CA THR A 30 -4.70 4.83 -1.60
C THR A 30 -4.13 3.67 -2.43
N LYS A 31 -2.96 3.85 -3.05
CA LYS A 31 -2.25 2.78 -3.77
C LYS A 31 -1.90 1.62 -2.84
N LEU A 32 -1.39 1.93 -1.65
CA LEU A 32 -1.08 0.95 -0.61
C LEU A 32 -2.33 0.18 -0.19
N GLY A 33 -3.40 0.90 0.18
CA GLY A 33 -4.66 0.30 0.60
C GLY A 33 -5.25 -0.62 -0.46
N ASN A 34 -5.26 -0.20 -1.73
CA ASN A 34 -5.75 -1.02 -2.84
C ASN A 34 -4.90 -2.27 -3.07
N SER A 35 -3.57 -2.14 -3.04
CA SER A 35 -2.67 -3.28 -3.21
C SER A 35 -2.84 -4.32 -2.09
N VAL A 36 -2.99 -3.87 -0.85
CA VAL A 36 -3.14 -4.79 0.28
C VAL A 36 -4.54 -5.41 0.31
N ASN A 37 -5.60 -4.63 0.05
CA ASN A 37 -6.96 -5.16 -0.05
C ASN A 37 -7.07 -6.21 -1.16
N LYS A 38 -6.36 -6.00 -2.28
CA LYS A 38 -6.24 -7.01 -3.34
C LYS A 38 -5.58 -8.29 -2.81
N LEU A 39 -4.40 -8.19 -2.19
CA LEU A 39 -3.70 -9.36 -1.63
C LEU A 39 -4.54 -10.12 -0.59
N LEU A 40 -5.19 -9.41 0.33
CA LEU A 40 -6.07 -10.03 1.33
C LEU A 40 -7.23 -10.78 0.67
N ARG A 41 -7.88 -10.16 -0.32
CA ARG A 41 -8.98 -10.80 -1.05
C ARG A 41 -8.50 -12.01 -1.83
N ASP A 42 -7.39 -11.88 -2.53
CA ASP A 42 -6.85 -12.95 -3.37
C ASP A 42 -6.42 -14.14 -2.47
N ASN A 43 -5.78 -13.91 -1.31
CA ASN A 43 -5.48 -14.98 -0.33
C ASN A 43 -6.75 -15.61 0.27
N TYR A 44 -7.77 -14.79 0.57
CA TYR A 44 -9.05 -15.30 1.08
C TYR A 44 -9.76 -16.20 0.06
N LEU A 45 -9.75 -15.81 -1.22
CA LEU A 45 -10.31 -16.61 -2.30
C LEU A 45 -9.55 -17.95 -2.45
N SER A 46 -8.21 -17.93 -2.42
CA SER A 46 -7.44 -19.18 -2.47
C SER A 46 -7.72 -20.12 -1.30
N ILE A 47 -7.95 -19.59 -0.09
CA ILE A 47 -8.41 -20.37 1.08
C ILE A 47 -9.78 -21.00 0.82
N ASP A 48 -10.71 -20.24 0.28
CA ASP A 48 -12.06 -20.72 -0.05
C ASP A 48 -11.99 -21.83 -1.10
N TYR A 49 -11.23 -21.63 -2.18
CA TYR A 49 -11.03 -22.64 -3.23
C TYR A 49 -10.42 -23.92 -2.69
N ALA A 50 -9.41 -23.84 -1.81
CA ALA A 50 -8.81 -25.02 -1.19
C ALA A 50 -9.82 -25.78 -0.31
N ARG A 51 -10.65 -25.08 0.47
CA ARG A 51 -11.71 -25.72 1.28
C ARG A 51 -12.76 -26.40 0.41
N GLN A 52 -13.18 -25.76 -0.67
CA GLN A 52 -14.15 -26.33 -1.58
C GLN A 52 -13.58 -27.55 -2.31
N MET A 53 -12.30 -27.55 -2.68
CA MET A 53 -11.61 -28.73 -3.19
C MET A 53 -11.61 -29.88 -2.17
N SER A 54 -11.27 -29.62 -0.91
CA SER A 54 -11.33 -30.65 0.15
C SER A 54 -12.75 -31.20 0.34
N HIS A 55 -13.76 -30.33 0.34
CA HIS A 55 -15.16 -30.77 0.46
C HIS A 55 -15.60 -31.64 -0.74
N SER A 56 -15.17 -31.29 -1.95
CA SER A 56 -15.41 -32.12 -3.14
C SER A 56 -14.71 -33.49 -3.03
N LEU A 57 -13.49 -33.55 -2.48
CA LEU A 57 -12.81 -34.84 -2.21
C LEU A 57 -13.59 -35.70 -1.21
N GLU A 58 -14.18 -35.11 -0.17
CA GLU A 58 -15.05 -35.84 0.78
C GLU A 58 -16.29 -36.43 0.10
N LYS A 59 -16.90 -35.70 -0.84
CA LYS A 59 -18.02 -36.21 -1.67
C LYS A 59 -17.57 -37.35 -2.58
N GLN A 60 -16.41 -37.23 -3.21
CA GLN A 60 -15.83 -38.31 -4.02
C GLN A 60 -15.56 -39.56 -3.18
N ASN A 61 -15.04 -39.39 -1.96
CA ASN A 61 -14.87 -40.49 -1.02
C ASN A 61 -16.21 -41.17 -0.68
N SER A 62 -17.25 -40.38 -0.45
CA SER A 62 -18.61 -40.89 -0.22
C SER A 62 -19.13 -41.68 -1.42
N ALA A 63 -18.87 -41.22 -2.65
CA ALA A 63 -19.21 -41.94 -3.87
C ALA A 63 -18.49 -43.28 -3.99
N ILE A 64 -17.20 -43.34 -3.64
CA ILE A 64 -16.43 -44.57 -3.61
C ILE A 64 -17.03 -45.58 -2.61
N LEU A 65 -17.45 -45.11 -1.43
CA LEU A 65 -18.08 -45.96 -0.43
C LEU A 65 -19.45 -46.49 -0.89
N LEU A 66 -20.23 -45.71 -1.65
CA LEU A 66 -21.46 -46.17 -2.30
C LEU A 66 -21.18 -47.29 -3.31
N ALA A 67 -20.10 -47.17 -4.10
CA ALA A 67 -19.69 -48.22 -5.04
C ALA A 67 -19.31 -49.52 -4.32
N VAL A 68 -18.59 -49.43 -3.19
CA VAL A 68 -18.26 -50.57 -2.33
C VAL A 68 -19.51 -51.19 -1.71
N ALA A 69 -20.51 -50.38 -1.36
CA ALA A 69 -21.80 -50.85 -0.85
C ALA A 69 -22.69 -51.48 -1.94
N GLY A 70 -22.31 -51.38 -3.22
CA GLY A 70 -23.02 -51.95 -4.36
C GLY A 70 -23.97 -50.98 -5.08
N ASP A 71 -24.14 -49.75 -4.60
CA ASP A 71 -24.96 -48.72 -5.24
C ASP A 71 -24.14 -47.93 -6.28
N LYS A 72 -23.89 -48.57 -7.42
CA LYS A 72 -23.03 -48.03 -8.47
C LYS A 72 -23.64 -46.86 -9.24
N GLY A 73 -24.97 -46.80 -9.34
CA GLY A 73 -25.67 -45.70 -10.01
C GLY A 73 -25.44 -44.40 -9.25
N SER A 74 -25.81 -44.38 -7.97
CA SER A 74 -25.58 -43.21 -7.10
C SER A 74 -24.09 -42.88 -6.96
N ALA A 75 -23.22 -43.88 -6.90
CA ALA A 75 -21.78 -43.68 -6.86
C ALA A 75 -21.25 -42.97 -8.11
N SER A 76 -21.63 -43.42 -9.31
CA SER A 76 -21.20 -42.81 -10.56
C SER A 76 -21.69 -41.37 -10.69
N ASP A 77 -22.96 -41.12 -10.33
CA ASP A 77 -23.56 -39.79 -10.40
C ASP A 77 -22.87 -38.82 -9.41
N LEU A 78 -22.72 -39.23 -8.15
CA LEU A 78 -22.07 -38.40 -7.12
C LEU A 78 -20.59 -38.15 -7.43
N PHE A 79 -19.87 -39.16 -7.92
CA PHE A 79 -18.47 -39.03 -8.31
C PHE A 79 -18.32 -38.05 -9.47
N GLY A 80 -19.12 -38.17 -10.52
CA GLY A 80 -19.07 -37.26 -11.67
C GLY A 80 -19.32 -35.80 -11.28
N VAL A 81 -20.35 -35.53 -10.46
CA VAL A 81 -20.65 -34.18 -9.98
C VAL A 81 -19.52 -33.62 -9.11
N SER A 82 -19.02 -34.40 -8.16
CA SER A 82 -17.96 -33.95 -7.24
C SER A 82 -16.58 -33.82 -7.91
N VAL A 83 -16.32 -34.52 -9.01
CA VAL A 83 -15.14 -34.28 -9.87
C VAL A 83 -15.26 -32.94 -10.57
N MET A 84 -16.41 -32.62 -11.17
CA MET A 84 -16.63 -31.32 -11.82
C MET A 84 -16.49 -30.16 -10.82
N GLU A 85 -17.05 -30.30 -9.61
CA GLU A 85 -16.89 -29.30 -8.55
C GLU A 85 -15.42 -29.13 -8.17
N PHE A 86 -14.65 -30.22 -8.01
CA PHE A 86 -13.22 -30.14 -7.71
C PHE A 86 -12.45 -29.40 -8.81
N GLU A 87 -12.68 -29.76 -10.08
CA GLU A 87 -12.01 -29.15 -11.23
C GLU A 87 -12.31 -27.65 -11.34
N GLU A 88 -13.57 -27.24 -11.08
CA GLU A 88 -13.95 -25.83 -11.07
C GLU A 88 -13.16 -25.01 -10.04
N TYR A 89 -13.07 -25.50 -8.80
CA TYR A 89 -12.31 -24.80 -7.75
C TYR A 89 -10.80 -24.90 -7.94
N PHE A 90 -10.31 -26.00 -8.53
CA PHE A 90 -8.91 -26.14 -8.88
C PHE A 90 -8.50 -25.12 -9.95
N GLU A 91 -9.30 -24.91 -11.00
CA GLU A 91 -9.02 -23.91 -12.04
C GLU A 91 -9.00 -22.49 -11.45
N LYS A 92 -9.94 -22.17 -10.56
CA LYS A 92 -9.96 -20.89 -9.84
C LYS A 92 -8.72 -20.71 -8.97
N ALA A 93 -8.25 -21.75 -8.28
CA ALA A 93 -7.01 -21.71 -7.51
C ALA A 93 -5.77 -21.55 -8.41
N ALA A 94 -5.70 -22.28 -9.52
CA ALA A 94 -4.58 -22.24 -10.46
C ALA A 94 -4.45 -20.90 -11.19
N THR A 95 -5.54 -20.14 -11.32
CA THR A 95 -5.54 -18.78 -11.92
C THR A 95 -5.30 -17.67 -10.89
N ASN A 96 -5.42 -17.97 -9.59
CA ASN A 96 -5.27 -17.02 -8.49
C ASN A 96 -4.00 -17.32 -7.67
N LEU A 97 -2.86 -17.44 -8.35
CA LEU A 97 -1.56 -17.68 -7.71
C LEU A 97 -1.04 -16.39 -7.07
N THR A 98 -0.94 -16.38 -5.74
CA THR A 98 -0.47 -15.26 -4.93
C THR A 98 0.93 -15.49 -4.35
N GLN A 99 1.33 -16.75 -4.14
CA GLN A 99 2.63 -17.12 -3.56
C GLN A 99 3.52 -17.90 -4.53
N PRO A 100 4.87 -17.76 -4.43
CA PRO A 100 5.80 -18.46 -5.32
C PRO A 100 5.64 -19.98 -5.35
N ASP A 101 5.36 -20.59 -4.19
CA ASP A 101 5.32 -22.04 -4.00
C ASP A 101 3.99 -22.68 -4.45
N GLU A 102 2.95 -21.88 -4.70
CA GLU A 102 1.63 -22.39 -5.08
C GLU A 102 1.64 -23.08 -6.43
N LYS A 103 2.46 -22.60 -7.37
CA LYS A 103 2.53 -23.19 -8.70
C LYS A 103 2.96 -24.66 -8.64
N THR A 104 3.95 -24.97 -7.80
CA THR A 104 4.44 -26.34 -7.63
C THR A 104 3.36 -27.24 -7.02
N LEU A 105 2.59 -26.72 -6.06
CA LEU A 105 1.46 -27.44 -5.48
C LEU A 105 0.34 -27.68 -6.50
N THR A 106 -0.03 -26.67 -7.29
CA THR A 106 -1.08 -26.83 -8.32
C THR A 106 -0.66 -27.80 -9.41
N ASP A 107 0.61 -27.78 -9.83
CA ASP A 107 1.14 -28.73 -10.82
C ASP A 107 1.09 -30.17 -10.26
N SER A 108 1.44 -30.35 -8.97
CA SER A 108 1.37 -31.65 -8.29
C SER A 108 -0.06 -32.17 -8.14
N ILE A 109 -1.00 -31.30 -7.72
CA ILE A 109 -2.43 -31.64 -7.62
C ILE A 109 -2.96 -32.09 -8.98
N SER A 110 -2.70 -31.34 -10.05
CA SER A 110 -3.17 -31.68 -11.40
C SER A 110 -2.69 -33.08 -11.84
N LEU A 111 -1.41 -33.38 -11.63
CA LEU A 111 -0.82 -34.66 -12.02
C LEU A 111 -1.45 -35.85 -11.27
N VAL A 112 -1.55 -35.74 -9.94
CA VAL A 112 -2.08 -36.82 -9.10
C VAL A 112 -3.58 -36.98 -9.30
N PHE A 113 -4.32 -35.88 -9.39
CA PHE A 113 -5.78 -35.88 -9.58
C PHE A 113 -6.20 -36.58 -10.88
N ASN A 114 -5.51 -36.33 -11.99
CA ASN A 114 -5.80 -36.99 -13.26
C ASN A 114 -5.63 -38.51 -13.20
N SER A 115 -4.62 -38.98 -12.45
CA SER A 115 -4.37 -40.42 -12.26
C SER A 115 -5.40 -41.04 -11.32
N TYR A 116 -5.73 -40.34 -10.23
CA TYR A 116 -6.73 -40.74 -9.25
C TYR A 116 -8.13 -40.84 -9.88
N ARG A 117 -8.51 -39.86 -10.71
CA ARG A 117 -9.78 -39.82 -11.42
C ARG A 117 -9.97 -41.06 -12.30
N GLN A 118 -9.00 -41.35 -13.17
CA GLN A 118 -9.07 -42.53 -14.06
C GLN A 118 -9.14 -43.85 -13.28
N ALA A 119 -8.34 -43.98 -12.21
CA ALA A 119 -8.36 -45.16 -11.36
C ALA A 119 -9.71 -45.33 -10.66
N THR A 120 -10.31 -44.23 -10.19
CA THR A 120 -11.58 -44.25 -9.47
C THR A 120 -12.78 -44.49 -10.39
N GLU A 121 -12.80 -43.89 -11.59
CA GLU A 121 -13.82 -44.18 -12.61
C GLU A 121 -13.81 -45.68 -12.97
N SER A 122 -12.62 -46.25 -13.18
CA SER A 122 -12.45 -47.68 -13.45
C SER A 122 -12.90 -48.55 -12.26
N PHE A 123 -12.59 -48.12 -11.04
CA PHE A 123 -13.01 -48.80 -9.81
C PHE A 123 -14.54 -48.82 -9.65
N ILE A 124 -15.20 -47.68 -9.83
CA ILE A 124 -16.67 -47.56 -9.72
C ILE A 124 -17.38 -48.38 -10.81
N ALA A 125 -16.84 -48.38 -12.04
CA ALA A 125 -17.37 -49.17 -13.15
C ALA A 125 -17.12 -50.68 -12.99
N SER A 126 -16.14 -51.09 -12.18
CA SER A 126 -15.76 -52.49 -12.00
C SER A 126 -16.91 -53.31 -11.40
N SER A 127 -17.01 -54.59 -11.78
CA SER A 127 -18.04 -55.48 -11.22
C SER A 127 -17.84 -55.77 -9.73
N ASN A 128 -16.59 -55.78 -9.27
CA ASN A 128 -16.17 -56.23 -7.94
C ASN A 128 -15.44 -55.14 -7.14
N ALA A 129 -15.97 -53.91 -7.15
CA ALA A 129 -15.45 -52.80 -6.34
C ALA A 129 -15.29 -53.25 -4.87
N SER A 130 -14.04 -53.47 -4.45
CA SER A 130 -13.75 -54.08 -3.15
C SER A 130 -13.21 -53.05 -2.17
N LEU A 131 -13.58 -53.20 -0.89
CA LEU A 131 -13.03 -52.36 0.17
C LEU A 131 -11.50 -52.43 0.23
N ASN A 132 -10.92 -53.61 -0.06
CA ASN A 132 -9.47 -53.79 -0.03
C ASN A 132 -8.77 -52.93 -1.10
N GLU A 133 -9.26 -52.94 -2.34
CA GLU A 133 -8.70 -52.14 -3.43
C GLU A 133 -8.86 -50.63 -3.18
N TYR A 134 -9.99 -50.20 -2.61
CA TYR A 134 -10.13 -48.81 -2.14
C TYR A 134 -9.04 -48.43 -1.13
N ILE A 135 -8.84 -49.26 -0.10
CA ILE A 135 -7.87 -49.01 0.98
C ILE A 135 -6.43 -48.97 0.47
N THR A 136 -6.06 -49.87 -0.45
CA THR A 136 -4.66 -50.04 -0.89
C THR A 136 -4.28 -49.17 -2.08
N THR A 137 -5.24 -48.79 -2.92
CA THR A 137 -4.96 -48.15 -4.22
C THR A 137 -5.56 -46.75 -4.29
N ILE A 138 -6.86 -46.60 -4.07
CA ILE A 138 -7.57 -45.34 -4.30
C ILE A 138 -7.33 -44.34 -3.16
N ARG A 139 -7.46 -44.79 -1.91
CA ARG A 139 -7.32 -43.93 -0.72
C ARG A 139 -5.94 -43.26 -0.63
N PRO A 140 -4.80 -43.93 -0.85
CA PRO A 140 -3.49 -43.27 -0.82
C PRO A 140 -3.33 -42.16 -1.86
N MET A 141 -3.92 -42.32 -3.06
CA MET A 141 -3.90 -41.27 -4.09
C MET A 141 -4.74 -40.06 -3.66
N MET A 142 -5.92 -40.31 -3.08
CA MET A 142 -6.77 -39.26 -2.51
C MET A 142 -6.10 -38.53 -1.35
N GLU A 143 -5.45 -39.25 -0.43
CA GLU A 143 -4.68 -38.68 0.69
C GLU A 143 -3.54 -37.79 0.17
N THR A 144 -2.88 -38.19 -0.92
CA THR A 144 -1.83 -37.36 -1.55
C THR A 144 -2.39 -36.05 -2.09
N ILE A 145 -3.57 -36.08 -2.74
CA ILE A 145 -4.24 -34.87 -3.23
C ILE A 145 -4.66 -34.00 -2.05
N GLN A 146 -5.27 -34.59 -1.02
CA GLN A 146 -5.70 -33.88 0.18
C GLN A 146 -4.52 -33.17 0.86
N ASN A 147 -3.38 -33.85 1.03
CA ASN A 147 -2.17 -33.24 1.62
C ASN A 147 -1.67 -32.04 0.80
N SER A 148 -1.73 -32.11 -0.53
CA SER A 148 -1.34 -30.98 -1.39
C SER A 148 -2.33 -29.82 -1.31
N VAL A 149 -3.64 -30.11 -1.22
CA VAL A 149 -4.68 -29.10 -1.00
C VAL A 149 -4.55 -28.45 0.38
N ASP A 150 -4.24 -29.23 1.42
CA ASP A 150 -3.99 -28.72 2.77
C ASP A 150 -2.73 -27.85 2.84
N SER A 151 -1.70 -28.21 2.08
CA SER A 151 -0.50 -27.38 1.93
C SER A 151 -0.82 -26.05 1.23
N LEU A 152 -1.66 -26.09 0.19
CA LEU A 152 -2.13 -24.88 -0.50
C LEU A 152 -2.95 -23.99 0.43
N LEU A 153 -3.84 -24.58 1.23
CA LEU A 153 -4.62 -23.90 2.26
C LEU A 153 -3.72 -23.24 3.30
N LEU A 154 -2.72 -23.97 3.81
CA LEU A 154 -1.81 -23.51 4.85
C LEU A 154 -0.97 -22.30 4.39
N ILE A 155 -0.39 -22.37 3.19
CA ILE A 155 0.42 -21.27 2.63
C ILE A 155 -0.43 -20.01 2.49
N ASN A 156 -1.68 -20.13 2.00
CA ASN A 156 -2.57 -18.99 1.86
C ASN A 156 -3.05 -18.43 3.21
N GLN A 157 -3.30 -19.30 4.20
CA GLN A 157 -3.61 -18.87 5.57
C GLN A 157 -2.43 -18.11 6.19
N GLN A 158 -1.22 -18.63 6.06
CA GLN A 158 -0.02 -17.97 6.54
C GLN A 158 0.16 -16.61 5.86
N ALA A 159 0.08 -16.55 4.52
CA ALA A 159 0.18 -15.31 3.76
C ALA A 159 -0.91 -14.30 4.16
N LEU A 160 -2.14 -14.74 4.42
CA LEU A 160 -3.23 -13.89 4.91
C LEU A 160 -2.88 -13.32 6.30
N THR A 161 -2.40 -14.15 7.22
CA THR A 161 -2.03 -13.70 8.58
C THR A 161 -0.86 -12.74 8.56
N GLU A 162 0.15 -12.97 7.73
CA GLU A 162 1.31 -12.08 7.55
C GLU A 162 0.87 -10.74 6.94
N THR A 163 0.04 -10.78 5.90
CA THR A 163 -0.49 -9.56 5.26
C THR A 163 -1.35 -8.75 6.24
N ALA A 164 -2.20 -9.41 7.03
CA ALA A 164 -3.01 -8.77 8.06
C ALA A 164 -2.15 -8.23 9.22
N ALA A 165 -1.09 -8.94 9.61
CA ALA A 165 -0.14 -8.48 10.61
C ALA A 165 0.63 -7.25 10.13
N ILE A 166 1.01 -7.17 8.86
CA ILE A 166 1.60 -5.96 8.27
C ILE A 166 0.62 -4.79 8.34
N LEU A 167 -0.67 -4.98 8.05
CA LEU A 167 -1.66 -3.90 8.21
C LEU A 167 -1.80 -3.43 9.66
N LYS A 168 -1.83 -4.38 10.59
CA LYS A 168 -2.02 -4.09 12.02
C LYS A 168 -0.78 -3.47 12.67
N ASN A 169 0.41 -3.95 12.30
CA ASN A 169 1.68 -3.68 12.97
C ASN A 169 2.66 -2.86 12.11
N SER A 170 2.27 -2.32 10.95
CA SER A 170 3.13 -1.43 10.16
C SER A 170 2.76 0.05 10.30
N PRO A 171 3.27 0.73 11.34
CA PRO A 171 3.44 2.18 11.35
C PRO A 171 4.33 2.66 10.19
N TYR A 172 5.26 1.84 9.71
CA TYR A 172 6.38 2.30 8.87
C TYR A 172 6.00 2.69 7.43
N ARG A 173 5.01 2.02 6.80
CA ARG A 173 4.54 2.43 5.44
C ARG A 173 3.52 3.55 5.45
N THR A 174 2.83 3.76 6.57
CA THR A 174 1.83 4.84 6.74
C THR A 174 2.49 6.15 7.19
N ILE A 175 3.61 6.08 7.93
CA ILE A 175 4.28 7.25 8.50
C ILE A 175 5.25 7.93 7.53
N MET A 176 5.90 7.20 6.62
CA MET A 176 6.91 7.78 5.71
C MET A 176 6.43 9.01 4.91
N PRO A 177 5.24 8.98 4.27
CA PRO A 177 4.73 10.17 3.56
C PRO A 177 4.48 11.34 4.53
N GLY A 178 3.97 11.03 5.73
CA GLY A 178 3.73 12.02 6.78
C GLY A 178 5.02 12.63 7.33
N LEU A 179 6.09 11.84 7.49
CA LEU A 179 7.40 12.34 7.91
C LEU A 179 8.01 13.28 6.86
N ILE A 180 7.87 12.95 5.58
CA ILE A 180 8.32 13.82 4.49
C ILE A 180 7.57 15.17 4.56
N VAL A 181 6.26 15.16 4.80
CA VAL A 181 5.46 16.39 4.99
C VAL A 181 6.00 17.21 6.17
N ILE A 182 6.26 16.58 7.31
CA ILE A 182 6.73 17.25 8.53
C ILE A 182 8.12 17.86 8.31
N ILE A 183 9.08 17.07 7.81
CA ILE A 183 10.46 17.53 7.56
C ILE A 183 10.45 18.70 6.57
N THR A 184 9.71 18.56 5.47
CA THR A 184 9.57 19.60 4.45
C THR A 184 9.00 20.88 5.09
N SER A 185 7.94 20.75 5.90
CA SER A 185 7.32 21.89 6.59
C SER A 185 8.29 22.63 7.54
N VAL A 186 9.13 21.89 8.28
CA VAL A 186 10.13 22.48 9.18
C VAL A 186 11.21 23.22 8.39
N VAL A 187 11.78 22.60 7.36
CA VAL A 187 12.81 23.21 6.51
C VAL A 187 12.28 24.50 5.87
N PHE A 188 11.06 24.47 5.36
CA PHE A 188 10.44 25.64 4.73
C PHE A 188 10.09 26.74 5.73
N SER A 189 9.66 26.38 6.95
CA SER A 189 9.42 27.37 8.01
C SER A 189 10.70 28.10 8.41
N MET A 190 11.83 27.38 8.50
CA MET A 190 13.14 27.99 8.74
C MET A 190 13.57 28.91 7.59
N LEU A 191 13.37 28.47 6.34
CA LEU A 191 13.72 29.26 5.16
C LEU A 191 12.87 30.54 5.06
N PHE A 192 11.56 30.43 5.33
CA PHE A 192 10.65 31.57 5.36
C PHE A 192 11.00 32.55 6.49
N TYR A 193 11.31 32.04 7.69
CA TYR A 193 11.80 32.86 8.80
C TYR A 193 13.08 33.61 8.42
N TYR A 194 14.04 32.93 7.80
CA TYR A 194 15.28 33.55 7.33
C TYR A 194 15.00 34.66 6.32
N MET A 195 14.11 34.41 5.34
CA MET A 195 13.72 35.39 4.34
C MET A 195 13.07 36.63 4.96
N ILE A 196 12.10 36.44 5.87
CA ILE A 196 11.43 37.55 6.57
C ILE A 196 12.43 38.35 7.41
N SER A 197 13.29 37.66 8.15
CA SER A 197 14.31 38.28 9.00
C SER A 197 15.30 39.10 8.19
N TYR A 198 15.81 38.55 7.08
CA TYR A 198 16.84 39.18 6.25
C TYR A 198 16.29 40.35 5.42
N TYR A 199 15.16 40.17 4.73
CA TYR A 199 14.65 41.16 3.78
C TYR A 199 13.72 42.22 4.41
N PHE A 200 13.16 41.97 5.58
CA PHE A 200 12.20 42.90 6.21
C PHE A 200 12.63 43.36 7.59
N VAL A 201 12.84 42.43 8.52
CA VAL A 201 13.09 42.78 9.93
C VAL A 201 14.41 43.52 10.11
N LYS A 202 15.52 43.00 9.55
CA LYS A 202 16.84 43.63 9.66
C LYS A 202 16.87 45.05 9.07
N PRO A 203 16.38 45.29 7.83
CA PRO A 203 16.30 46.64 7.27
C PRO A 203 15.45 47.60 8.09
N VAL A 204 14.27 47.17 8.57
CA VAL A 204 13.38 48.02 9.37
C VAL A 204 14.05 48.43 10.67
N ILE A 205 14.64 47.47 11.40
CA ILE A 205 15.42 47.75 12.62
C ILE A 205 16.59 48.69 12.32
N GLY A 206 17.30 48.48 11.20
CA GLY A 206 18.39 49.34 10.75
C GLY A 206 17.96 50.77 10.51
N ILE A 207 16.85 50.99 9.80
CA ILE A 207 16.27 52.32 9.56
C ILE A 207 15.87 52.97 10.89
N THR A 208 15.16 52.25 11.77
CA THR A 208 14.76 52.79 13.09
C THR A 208 15.97 53.19 13.93
N LYS A 209 17.02 52.36 13.96
CA LYS A 209 18.26 52.67 14.67
C LYS A 209 18.96 53.89 14.08
N GLY A 210 19.07 53.97 12.76
CA GLY A 210 19.65 55.13 12.06
C GLY A 210 18.90 56.43 12.36
N ILE A 211 17.57 56.38 12.43
CA ILE A 211 16.74 57.54 12.81
C ILE A 211 17.04 57.97 14.25
N ASN A 212 17.06 57.02 15.19
CA ASN A 212 17.36 57.32 16.60
C ASN A 212 18.77 57.89 16.78
N ASP A 213 19.75 57.36 16.06
CA ASP A 213 21.13 57.83 16.11
C ASP A 213 21.27 59.25 15.52
N PHE A 214 20.53 59.56 14.45
CA PHE A 214 20.45 60.92 13.90
C PHE A 214 19.79 61.89 14.87
N ILE A 215 18.68 61.50 15.51
CA ILE A 215 17.94 62.36 16.46
C ILE A 215 18.79 62.66 17.71
N LYS A 216 19.37 61.61 18.32
CA LYS A 216 20.04 61.72 19.62
C LYS A 216 21.50 62.18 19.53
N TYR A 217 22.22 61.72 18.51
CA TYR A 217 23.66 61.91 18.39
C TYR A 217 24.08 62.74 17.16
N LYS A 218 23.13 63.22 16.34
CA LYS A 218 23.38 63.99 15.10
C LYS A 218 24.29 63.27 14.09
N ARG A 219 24.37 61.94 14.16
CA ARG A 219 25.15 61.13 13.23
C ARG A 219 24.45 61.08 11.86
N PRO A 220 25.20 61.12 10.74
CA PRO A 220 24.61 61.02 9.41
C PRO A 220 23.87 59.68 9.23
N PHE A 221 22.72 59.73 8.57
CA PHE A 221 21.90 58.55 8.31
C PHE A 221 22.50 57.72 7.16
N GLU A 222 23.23 56.67 7.51
CA GLU A 222 23.91 55.77 6.55
C GLU A 222 23.47 54.32 6.77
N VAL A 223 22.20 54.03 6.47
CA VAL A 223 21.67 52.66 6.51
C VAL A 223 21.75 52.06 5.12
N ALA A 224 22.48 50.95 4.99
CA ALA A 224 22.50 50.13 3.78
C ALA A 224 21.26 49.23 3.75
N VAL A 225 20.48 49.33 2.67
CA VAL A 225 19.34 48.45 2.38
C VAL A 225 19.56 47.90 0.98
N ASP A 226 19.73 46.58 0.88
CA ASP A 226 20.04 45.90 -0.39
C ASP A 226 18.79 45.60 -1.24
N THR A 227 17.60 45.91 -0.73
CA THR A 227 16.34 45.69 -1.45
C THR A 227 16.03 46.86 -2.39
N LYS A 228 15.25 46.60 -3.46
CA LYS A 228 14.73 47.61 -4.39
C LYS A 228 13.21 47.77 -4.28
N ASP A 229 12.69 47.54 -3.07
CA ASP A 229 11.26 47.56 -2.76
C ASP A 229 10.90 48.73 -1.83
N GLU A 230 9.69 48.73 -1.29
CA GLU A 230 9.15 49.80 -0.45
C GLU A 230 10.00 50.05 0.81
N VAL A 231 10.81 49.08 1.26
CA VAL A 231 11.77 49.29 2.36
C VAL A 231 12.88 50.26 1.94
N ASN A 232 13.35 50.15 0.71
CA ASN A 232 14.37 51.05 0.18
C ASN A 232 13.79 52.42 -0.15
N GLU A 233 12.55 52.48 -0.65
CA GLU A 233 11.83 53.76 -0.81
C GLU A 233 11.69 54.49 0.53
N LEU A 234 11.34 53.77 1.62
CA LEU A 234 11.31 54.31 2.97
C LEU A 234 12.69 54.83 3.41
N LYS A 235 13.75 54.05 3.18
CA LYS A 235 15.12 54.46 3.49
C LYS A 235 15.55 55.71 2.74
N GLU A 236 15.25 55.82 1.44
CA GLU A 236 15.55 57.03 0.65
C GLU A 236 14.73 58.25 1.12
N ALA A 237 13.45 58.07 1.43
CA ALA A 237 12.62 59.14 1.98
C ALA A 237 13.16 59.68 3.32
N VAL A 238 13.58 58.77 4.22
CA VAL A 238 14.23 59.13 5.49
C VAL A 238 15.56 59.84 5.24
N LYS A 239 16.39 59.33 4.33
CA LYS A 239 17.67 59.97 3.98
C LYS A 239 17.46 61.41 3.50
N ASN A 240 16.51 61.64 2.59
CA ASN A 240 16.17 62.97 2.09
C ASN A 240 15.69 63.93 3.18
N LEU A 241 14.88 63.46 4.14
CA LEU A 241 14.46 64.27 5.28
C LEU A 241 15.63 64.66 6.20
N THR A 242 16.57 63.74 6.43
CA THR A 242 17.74 64.01 7.26
C THR A 242 18.74 64.96 6.59
N THR A 243 18.87 64.92 5.26
CA THR A 243 19.76 65.82 4.52
C THR A 243 19.17 67.22 4.34
N LEU A 244 17.88 67.34 4.04
CA LEU A 244 17.17 68.63 3.94
C LEU A 244 17.29 69.46 5.22
N LYS A 245 17.26 68.81 6.39
CA LYS A 245 17.40 69.47 7.69
C LYS A 245 18.81 70.02 7.96
N ASN A 246 19.83 69.49 7.29
CA ASN A 246 21.22 69.92 7.44
C ASN A 246 21.64 71.02 6.45
N THR A 247 20.77 71.41 5.51
CA THR A 247 21.02 72.57 4.63
C THR A 247 20.85 73.87 5.42
N PRO A 248 21.89 74.72 5.55
CA PRO A 248 21.73 76.04 6.14
C PRO A 248 20.77 76.86 5.26
N ARG A 249 19.83 77.59 5.90
CA ARG A 249 19.09 78.68 5.25
C ARG A 249 20.00 79.85 4.96
#